data_AF-A0A0B7FG97-F1
#
_entry.id   AF-A0A0B7FG97-F1
#
_cell.length_a   1.000
_cell.length_b   1.000
_cell.length_c   1.000
_cell.angle_alpha   90.00
_cell.angle_beta   90.00
_cell.angle_gamma   90.00
#
_symmetry.space_group_name_H-M   'P 1'
#
loop_
_entity.id
_entity.type
_entity.pdbx_description
1 polymer ?
#
loop_
_entity_poly.entity_id
_entity_poly.type
_entity_poly.pdbx_seq_one_letter_code
_entity_poly.pdbx_strand_id
1 'polypeptide(L)'
;MTCVPATSTSGPSTGVTSQVSTTTIATSTSRATTSIASTTSAAPQPSGAGPSRLVGKTPALGWNSWNAYQGNINEAKIRAAADALVSLGLKDAGYTYVNIDDCWSNITGRDTGTKRIKPDLNKFPNGIKSIADYIHSLGLLVGIYSDAGTLTCAGFPGSLGYESIDAQTFAEWGVDYLKYDNCNVPGNWSDTYNGPDFDWYNSNSGIRYRQMTTALASVASIRPIQYGICNWGNANVWAWGSRVGHSWRMSGDSSASWSYITSIIAKNIDYLNYVDDMDMMEIGNGALTINEQRTHFAMWAALKSPILLGTDLSKLNATQLAILKNAELLAFSQDTTVGTPAKPYKTGTTTPPEYYAGKSVKGTHVFVMNVGSTPASKVVTFAEVTGLACTSCKVHDMWTGKGESCHAYITSDFVDHGVL
;
A
#
# COMPACT_ATOMS: atom_id res chain seq x y z
N MET A 1 19.92 5.15 37.67
CA MET A 1 19.81 5.30 39.13
C MET A 1 18.34 5.54 39.48
N THR A 2 17.90 4.82 40.50
CA THR A 2 16.53 4.53 40.94
C THR A 2 15.92 5.59 41.87
N CYS A 3 14.59 5.50 42.05
CA CYS A 3 13.76 5.82 43.26
C CYS A 3 12.72 6.98 43.18
N VAL A 4 11.50 6.69 42.68
CA VAL A 4 10.15 6.54 43.34
C VAL A 4 9.88 7.28 44.70
N PRO A 5 8.62 7.48 45.17
CA PRO A 5 7.52 8.40 44.79
C PRO A 5 6.91 9.19 46.01
N ALA A 6 5.76 9.86 45.85
CA ALA A 6 4.86 10.17 46.96
C ALA A 6 3.37 9.99 46.59
N THR A 7 2.69 9.12 47.33
CA THR A 7 1.24 8.95 47.43
C THR A 7 0.74 9.58 48.73
N SER A 8 -0.47 10.16 48.73
CA SER A 8 -1.23 10.36 49.97
C SER A 8 -2.71 10.03 49.79
N THR A 9 -3.23 9.34 50.80
CA THR A 9 -4.57 8.74 50.91
C THR A 9 -5.44 9.52 51.89
N SER A 10 -6.71 9.68 51.49
CA SER A 10 -7.98 9.67 52.26
C SER A 10 -8.03 9.96 53.78
N GLY A 11 -9.05 10.74 54.18
CA GLY A 11 -9.72 10.61 55.48
C GLY A 11 -10.97 11.50 55.61
N PRO A 12 -12.02 11.11 56.38
CA PRO A 12 -13.43 11.41 56.11
C PRO A 12 -14.10 12.33 57.15
N SER A 13 -15.34 12.78 56.90
CA SER A 13 -16.21 13.32 57.96
C SER A 13 -17.67 12.88 57.83
N THR A 14 -18.18 12.53 59.01
CA THR A 14 -19.42 11.85 59.41
C THR A 14 -20.60 12.79 59.70
N GLY A 15 -21.83 12.25 59.68
CA GLY A 15 -23.03 12.78 60.37
C GLY A 15 -24.29 11.97 60.00
N VAL A 16 -24.66 10.90 60.73
CA VAL A 16 -25.53 10.85 61.95
C VAL A 16 -26.94 11.40 61.65
N THR A 17 -27.89 10.58 61.16
CA THR A 17 -28.95 9.77 61.85
C THR A 17 -30.02 10.53 62.65
N SER A 18 -31.29 10.40 62.22
CA SER A 18 -32.43 10.21 63.12
C SER A 18 -33.43 9.20 62.54
N GLN A 19 -33.78 8.19 63.33
CA GLN A 19 -34.80 7.16 63.08
C GLN A 19 -36.22 7.73 63.23
N VAL A 20 -37.23 7.14 62.56
CA VAL A 20 -38.45 6.55 63.17
C VAL A 20 -39.12 5.63 62.13
N SER A 21 -39.45 4.41 62.53
CA SER A 21 -40.22 3.43 61.75
C SER A 21 -41.73 3.69 61.84
N THR A 22 -42.44 3.62 60.71
CA THR A 22 -43.86 3.24 60.66
C THR A 22 -44.12 2.46 59.37
N THR A 23 -44.68 1.27 59.51
CA THR A 23 -45.17 0.43 58.41
C THR A 23 -46.66 0.70 58.24
N THR A 24 -47.14 0.92 57.01
CA THR A 24 -48.06 0.03 56.26
C THR A 24 -48.92 0.81 55.25
N ILE A 25 -49.21 0.12 54.13
CA ILE A 25 -50.33 0.21 53.18
C ILE A 25 -50.07 0.97 51.87
N ALA A 26 -50.16 0.19 50.79
CA ALA A 26 -49.99 0.55 49.40
C ALA A 26 -51.10 1.49 48.89
N THR A 27 -50.72 2.46 48.05
CA THR A 27 -51.59 3.05 47.03
C THR A 27 -50.74 3.37 45.79
N SER A 28 -51.08 2.73 44.67
CA SER A 28 -50.45 2.96 43.37
C SER A 28 -50.80 4.34 42.84
N THR A 29 -49.81 5.22 42.70
CA THR A 29 -49.94 6.45 41.89
C THR A 29 -48.77 6.52 40.92
N SER A 30 -49.05 6.32 39.63
CA SER A 30 -48.06 6.48 38.56
C SER A 30 -47.79 7.97 38.33
N ARG A 31 -46.67 8.47 38.85
CA ARG A 31 -46.11 9.76 38.40
C ARG A 31 -45.21 9.49 37.20
N ALA A 32 -45.59 10.00 36.04
CA ALA A 32 -44.76 10.01 34.85
C ALA A 32 -43.57 10.97 35.06
N THR A 33 -42.37 10.41 35.19
CA THR A 33 -41.10 11.13 35.06
C THR A 33 -40.71 11.17 33.58
N THR A 34 -40.87 12.32 32.94
CA THR A 34 -40.25 12.58 31.63
C THR A 34 -38.74 12.69 31.82
N SER A 35 -38.00 11.63 31.45
CA SER A 35 -36.56 11.73 31.24
C SER A 35 -36.29 12.40 29.90
N ILE A 36 -35.54 13.49 29.93
CA ILE A 36 -34.98 14.08 28.71
C ILE A 36 -33.75 13.23 28.37
N ALA A 37 -33.93 12.27 27.47
CA ALA A 37 -32.82 11.48 26.95
C ALA A 37 -31.98 12.35 26.02
N SER A 38 -30.77 12.70 26.47
CA SER A 38 -29.73 13.28 25.63
C SER A 38 -29.30 12.26 24.59
N THR A 39 -29.83 12.35 23.37
CA THR A 39 -29.39 11.53 22.24
C THR A 39 -28.03 12.05 21.76
N THR A 40 -26.95 11.41 22.20
CA THR A 40 -25.67 11.48 21.51
C THR A 40 -25.86 10.81 20.15
N SER A 41 -26.00 11.61 19.09
CA SER A 41 -26.01 11.12 17.71
C SER A 41 -24.64 10.50 17.41
N ALA A 42 -24.54 9.17 17.51
CA ALA A 42 -23.43 8.44 16.94
C ALA A 42 -23.34 8.79 15.43
N ALA A 43 -22.14 9.09 14.94
CA ALA A 43 -21.93 9.26 13.52
C ALA A 43 -22.45 8.02 12.77
N PRO A 44 -23.17 8.18 11.65
CA PRO A 44 -23.69 7.04 10.90
C PRO A 44 -22.54 6.10 10.55
N GLN A 45 -22.63 4.84 10.99
CA GLN A 45 -21.69 3.80 10.61
C GLN A 45 -21.69 3.70 9.07
N PRO A 46 -20.54 3.87 8.40
CA PRO A 46 -20.47 3.71 6.96
C PRO A 46 -20.94 2.30 6.59
N SER A 47 -21.83 2.20 5.60
CA SER A 47 -22.24 0.92 5.00
C SER A 47 -21.01 0.11 4.64
N GLY A 48 -21.07 -1.22 4.77
CA GLY A 48 -19.96 -2.15 4.45
C GLY A 48 -19.59 -2.26 2.97
N ALA A 49 -19.56 -1.14 2.23
CA ALA A 49 -19.07 -1.06 0.87
C ALA A 49 -17.56 -1.33 0.89
N GLY A 50 -17.15 -2.38 0.18
CA GLY A 50 -15.74 -2.65 -0.09
C GLY A 50 -15.20 -1.77 -1.22
N PRO A 51 -13.91 -1.91 -1.55
CA PRO A 51 -13.31 -1.24 -2.70
C PRO A 51 -14.03 -1.61 -4.01
N SER A 52 -13.96 -0.71 -5.00
CA SER A 52 -14.56 -0.92 -6.33
C SER A 52 -14.02 -2.19 -6.98
N ARG A 53 -14.90 -2.99 -7.60
CA ARG A 53 -14.49 -4.17 -8.38
C ARG A 53 -14.17 -3.85 -9.84
N LEU A 54 -14.30 -2.58 -10.25
CA LEU A 54 -14.02 -2.13 -11.62
C LEU A 54 -12.53 -1.88 -11.87
N VAL A 55 -11.73 -1.76 -10.81
CA VAL A 55 -10.30 -1.43 -10.84
C VAL A 55 -9.53 -2.29 -9.85
N GLY A 56 -8.19 -2.25 -9.90
CA GLY A 56 -7.31 -2.93 -8.93
C GLY A 56 -7.44 -4.45 -8.90
N LYS A 57 -7.82 -5.08 -10.02
CA LYS A 57 -7.84 -6.54 -10.15
C LYS A 57 -6.43 -7.14 -10.11
N THR A 58 -5.47 -6.46 -10.72
CA THR A 58 -4.04 -6.79 -10.67
C THR A 58 -3.29 -5.70 -9.90
N PRO A 59 -2.07 -5.99 -9.39
CA PRO A 59 -1.25 -4.98 -8.72
C PRO A 59 -1.05 -3.75 -9.61
N ALA A 60 -1.11 -2.54 -9.03
CA ALA A 60 -0.89 -1.31 -9.80
C ALA A 60 0.51 -1.30 -10.41
N LEU A 61 0.60 -0.93 -11.69
CA LEU A 61 1.84 -0.87 -12.46
C LEU A 61 1.98 0.54 -13.04
N GLY A 62 3.03 1.25 -12.65
CA GLY A 62 3.18 2.66 -13.03
C GLY A 62 4.40 3.34 -12.43
N TRP A 63 4.29 4.64 -12.23
CA TRP A 63 5.32 5.53 -11.69
C TRP A 63 4.73 6.41 -10.58
N ASN A 64 5.54 6.76 -9.59
CA ASN A 64 5.20 7.68 -8.51
C ASN A 64 6.34 8.70 -8.31
N SER A 65 5.97 9.96 -8.04
CA SER A 65 6.91 11.07 -7.93
C SER A 65 7.81 11.08 -6.70
N TRP A 66 7.46 10.37 -5.62
CA TRP A 66 8.09 10.55 -4.31
C TRP A 66 9.57 10.23 -4.32
N ASN A 67 9.98 9.00 -4.66
CA ASN A 67 11.40 8.64 -4.62
C ASN A 67 12.25 9.42 -5.64
N ALA A 68 11.63 9.95 -6.70
CA ALA A 68 12.29 10.71 -7.75
C ALA A 68 12.54 12.18 -7.35
N TYR A 69 11.57 12.80 -6.69
CA TYR A 69 11.52 14.26 -6.54
C TYR A 69 11.09 14.75 -5.15
N GLN A 70 10.53 13.89 -4.31
CA GLN A 70 10.01 14.21 -3.00
C GLN A 70 9.03 15.40 -3.13
N GLY A 71 9.15 16.45 -2.31
CA GLY A 71 8.28 17.61 -2.43
C GLY A 71 8.55 18.55 -3.61
N ASN A 72 9.66 18.34 -4.35
CA ASN A 72 10.06 19.15 -5.50
C ASN A 72 9.35 18.70 -6.78
N ILE A 73 8.02 18.71 -6.77
CA ILE A 73 7.17 18.36 -7.91
C ILE A 73 6.50 19.59 -8.51
N ASN A 74 6.18 19.51 -9.81
CA ASN A 74 5.37 20.48 -10.53
C ASN A 74 4.77 19.85 -11.79
N GLU A 75 3.87 20.56 -12.47
CA GLU A 75 3.21 20.10 -13.69
C GLU A 75 4.18 19.60 -14.76
N ALA A 76 5.31 20.30 -14.97
CA ALA A 76 6.30 19.93 -15.97
C ALA A 76 6.94 18.56 -15.68
N LYS A 77 7.31 18.28 -14.43
CA LYS A 77 7.87 16.98 -14.03
C LYS A 77 6.88 15.84 -14.19
N ILE A 78 5.61 16.06 -13.85
CA ILE A 78 4.56 15.04 -13.99
C ILE A 78 4.29 14.75 -15.47
N ARG A 79 4.21 15.78 -16.32
CA ARG A 79 4.07 15.62 -17.78
C ARG A 79 5.28 14.88 -18.38
N ALA A 80 6.50 15.26 -17.99
CA ALA A 80 7.71 14.59 -18.46
C ALA A 80 7.76 13.11 -18.07
N ALA A 81 7.31 12.74 -16.87
CA ALA A 81 7.20 11.33 -16.46
C ALA A 81 6.16 10.58 -17.31
N ALA A 82 5.00 11.18 -17.59
CA ALA A 82 3.98 10.59 -18.46
C ALA A 82 4.50 10.37 -19.90
N ASP A 83 5.19 11.37 -20.47
CA ASP A 83 5.82 11.27 -21.80
C ASP A 83 6.92 10.21 -21.83
N ALA A 84 7.70 10.10 -20.76
CA ALA A 84 8.75 9.10 -20.63
C ALA A 84 8.17 7.67 -20.56
N LEU A 85 7.03 7.46 -19.87
CA LEU A 85 6.37 6.15 -19.88
C LEU A 85 6.01 5.71 -21.29
N VAL A 86 5.52 6.63 -22.13
CA VAL A 86 5.20 6.34 -23.53
C VAL A 86 6.47 6.13 -24.37
N SER A 87 7.36 7.12 -24.38
CA SER A 87 8.53 7.13 -25.28
C SER A 87 9.57 6.05 -24.97
N LEU A 88 9.67 5.59 -23.72
CA LEU A 88 10.57 4.49 -23.32
C LEU A 88 9.93 3.10 -23.53
N GLY A 89 8.68 3.04 -23.99
CA GLY A 89 7.91 1.81 -24.19
C GLY A 89 7.48 1.13 -22.89
N LEU A 90 7.44 1.86 -21.77
CA LEU A 90 6.97 1.34 -20.48
C LEU A 90 5.44 1.22 -20.49
N LYS A 91 4.72 2.16 -21.11
CA LYS A 91 3.27 2.03 -21.31
C LYS A 91 2.91 0.72 -22.01
N ASP A 92 3.63 0.39 -23.09
CA ASP A 92 3.40 -0.86 -23.85
C ASP A 92 3.75 -2.12 -23.04
N ALA A 93 4.67 -2.00 -22.07
CA ALA A 93 4.96 -3.05 -21.10
C ALA A 93 3.91 -3.14 -19.98
N GLY A 94 2.95 -2.21 -19.90
CA GLY A 94 1.83 -2.21 -18.96
C GLY A 94 1.88 -1.15 -17.86
N TYR A 95 2.90 -0.28 -17.84
CA TYR A 95 2.98 0.81 -16.85
C TYR A 95 2.02 1.93 -17.21
N THR A 96 0.85 1.96 -16.56
CA THR A 96 -0.23 2.89 -16.89
C THR A 96 -0.42 4.02 -15.90
N TYR A 97 -0.04 3.85 -14.63
CA TYR A 97 -0.26 4.87 -13.61
C TYR A 97 0.85 5.93 -13.57
N VAL A 98 0.48 7.20 -13.50
CA VAL A 98 1.34 8.35 -13.20
C VAL A 98 0.84 8.98 -11.92
N ASN A 99 1.45 8.61 -10.79
CA ASN A 99 0.98 8.98 -9.46
C ASN A 99 1.71 10.23 -8.94
N ILE A 100 0.93 11.23 -8.58
CA ILE A 100 1.39 12.45 -7.91
C ILE A 100 1.37 12.16 -6.40
N ASP A 101 2.55 12.16 -5.77
CA ASP A 101 2.69 11.95 -4.34
C ASP A 101 2.49 13.26 -3.55
N ASP A 102 2.91 13.30 -2.28
CA ASP A 102 2.74 14.45 -1.39
C ASP A 102 3.30 15.78 -1.97
N CYS A 103 2.96 16.89 -1.31
CA CYS A 103 3.36 18.26 -1.65
C CYS A 103 2.71 18.84 -2.92
N TRP A 104 1.60 18.27 -3.41
CA TRP A 104 0.92 18.77 -4.60
C TRP A 104 -0.10 19.89 -4.32
N SER A 105 -0.67 19.88 -3.11
CA SER A 105 -1.75 20.76 -2.71
C SER A 105 -1.23 22.08 -2.16
N ASN A 106 -2.12 23.04 -1.94
CA ASN A 106 -1.77 24.31 -1.33
C ASN A 106 -1.54 24.13 0.18
N ILE A 107 -0.32 24.40 0.63
CA ILE A 107 0.07 24.23 2.03
C ILE A 107 -0.70 25.14 2.99
N THR A 108 -1.23 26.28 2.53
CA THR A 108 -1.94 27.23 3.40
C THR A 108 -3.34 26.75 3.80
N GLY A 109 -3.79 25.59 3.29
CA GLY A 109 -5.05 25.00 3.66
C GLY A 109 -6.01 24.77 2.50
N ARG A 110 -7.22 24.36 2.87
CA ARG A 110 -8.35 24.10 1.98
C ARG A 110 -8.98 25.39 1.47
N ASP A 111 -9.85 25.27 0.48
CA ASP A 111 -10.74 26.36 0.10
C ASP A 111 -11.71 26.70 1.25
N THR A 112 -11.87 27.98 1.60
CA THR A 112 -12.62 28.40 2.80
C THR A 112 -14.13 28.23 2.66
N GLY A 113 -14.67 28.31 1.44
CA GLY A 113 -16.09 28.15 1.16
C GLY A 113 -16.49 26.69 0.98
N THR A 114 -15.88 26.03 -0.01
CA THR A 114 -16.21 24.65 -0.43
C THR A 114 -15.59 23.57 0.46
N LYS A 115 -14.56 23.92 1.25
CA LYS A 115 -13.74 23.00 2.05
C LYS A 115 -12.95 21.97 1.23
N ARG A 116 -12.97 22.06 -0.10
CA ARG A 116 -12.18 21.20 -0.98
C ARG A 116 -10.69 21.44 -0.75
N ILE A 117 -9.90 20.37 -0.80
CA ILE A 117 -8.46 20.49 -0.99
C ILE A 117 -8.21 21.18 -2.35
N LYS A 118 -7.22 22.08 -2.39
CA LYS A 118 -6.91 22.86 -3.59
C LYS A 118 -5.47 22.63 -4.02
N PRO A 119 -5.16 22.55 -5.32
CA PRO A 119 -3.79 22.43 -5.79
C PRO A 119 -2.96 23.67 -5.45
N ASP A 120 -1.65 23.51 -5.33
CA ASP A 120 -0.73 24.64 -5.37
C ASP A 120 -0.63 25.14 -6.82
N LEU A 121 -1.22 26.29 -7.12
CA LEU A 121 -1.24 26.87 -8.47
C LEU A 121 0.13 27.39 -8.94
N ASN A 122 1.12 27.52 -8.05
CA ASN A 122 2.49 27.78 -8.50
C ASN A 122 3.15 26.53 -9.08
N LYS A 123 2.77 25.33 -8.58
CA LYS A 123 3.24 24.04 -9.08
C LYS A 123 2.39 23.52 -10.24
N PHE A 124 1.08 23.77 -10.17
CA PHE A 124 0.07 23.27 -11.09
C PHE A 124 -0.86 24.40 -11.53
N PRO A 125 -0.38 25.32 -12.41
CA PRO A 125 -1.09 26.55 -12.76
C PRO A 125 -2.49 26.32 -13.35
N ASN A 126 -2.71 25.17 -13.99
CA ASN A 126 -4.01 24.81 -14.57
C ASN A 126 -4.80 23.81 -13.71
N GLY A 127 -4.35 23.54 -12.48
CA GLY A 127 -4.93 22.58 -11.56
C GLY A 127 -4.73 21.11 -11.99
N ILE A 128 -5.17 20.19 -11.12
CA ILE A 128 -4.96 18.74 -11.33
C ILE A 128 -5.76 18.20 -12.51
N LYS A 129 -6.98 18.70 -12.74
CA LYS A 129 -7.81 18.23 -13.86
C LYS A 129 -7.11 18.38 -15.21
N SER A 130 -6.42 19.50 -15.46
CA SER A 130 -5.68 19.71 -16.71
C SER A 130 -4.58 18.65 -16.94
N ILE A 131 -3.98 18.18 -15.86
CA ILE A 131 -2.92 17.16 -15.91
C ILE A 131 -3.52 15.78 -16.07
N ALA A 132 -4.64 15.50 -15.40
CA ALA A 132 -5.40 14.28 -15.62
C ALA A 132 -5.84 14.14 -17.08
N ASP A 133 -6.45 15.19 -17.65
CA ASP A 133 -6.88 15.23 -19.05
C ASP A 133 -5.70 14.97 -20.01
N TYR A 134 -4.53 15.52 -19.72
CA TYR A 134 -3.31 15.25 -20.49
C TYR A 134 -2.85 13.80 -20.39
N ILE A 135 -2.71 13.27 -19.16
CA ILE A 135 -2.27 11.89 -18.92
C ILE A 135 -3.25 10.91 -19.58
N HIS A 136 -4.56 11.16 -19.48
CA HIS A 136 -5.58 10.37 -20.15
C HIS A 136 -5.48 10.43 -21.68
N SER A 137 -5.10 11.59 -22.25
CA SER A 137 -4.89 11.71 -23.71
C SER A 137 -3.74 10.83 -24.22
N LEU A 138 -2.80 10.47 -23.33
CA LEU A 138 -1.73 9.51 -23.61
C LEU A 138 -2.17 8.05 -23.39
N GLY A 139 -3.41 7.81 -22.97
CA GLY A 139 -3.91 6.48 -22.58
C GLY A 139 -3.28 5.96 -21.28
N LEU A 140 -2.83 6.87 -20.41
CA LEU A 140 -2.34 6.58 -19.07
C LEU A 140 -3.43 6.94 -18.02
N LEU A 141 -3.18 6.61 -16.76
CA LEU A 141 -4.04 6.85 -15.61
C LEU A 141 -3.30 7.74 -14.62
N VAL A 142 -4.00 8.62 -13.91
CA VAL A 142 -3.39 9.55 -12.94
C VAL A 142 -3.73 9.16 -11.51
N GLY A 143 -2.71 9.11 -10.65
CA GLY A 143 -2.90 8.97 -9.22
C GLY A 143 -2.69 10.27 -8.46
N ILE A 144 -3.30 10.37 -7.29
CA ILE A 144 -3.08 11.44 -6.33
C ILE A 144 -2.80 10.85 -4.95
N TYR A 145 -2.34 11.73 -4.06
CA TYR A 145 -2.00 11.40 -2.69
C TYR A 145 -2.82 12.23 -1.70
N SER A 146 -3.21 11.61 -0.60
CA SER A 146 -3.65 12.32 0.61
C SER A 146 -3.35 11.46 1.85
N ASP A 147 -3.86 11.86 3.00
CA ASP A 147 -3.56 11.25 4.29
C ASP A 147 -4.84 11.00 5.09
N ALA A 148 -4.90 9.86 5.79
CA ALA A 148 -5.92 9.52 6.76
C ALA A 148 -5.75 10.25 8.13
N GLY A 149 -4.95 11.31 8.18
CA GLY A 149 -4.85 12.26 9.28
C GLY A 149 -5.25 13.68 8.88
N THR A 150 -5.00 14.64 9.78
CA THR A 150 -5.39 16.05 9.55
C THR A 150 -4.43 16.79 8.60
N LEU A 151 -3.18 16.33 8.53
CA LEU A 151 -2.16 16.79 7.62
C LEU A 151 -1.45 15.59 7.00
N THR A 152 -0.94 15.76 5.79
CA THR A 152 -0.04 14.80 5.15
C THR A 152 1.30 14.71 5.87
N CYS A 153 2.10 13.70 5.55
CA CYS A 153 3.43 13.55 6.12
C CYS A 153 4.34 14.78 5.91
N ALA A 154 4.20 15.49 4.78
CA ALA A 154 4.91 16.74 4.53
C ALA A 154 4.19 18.02 5.04
N GLY A 155 3.08 17.87 5.78
CA GLY A 155 2.37 18.98 6.42
C GLY A 155 1.34 19.70 5.56
N PHE A 156 0.92 19.11 4.44
CA PHE A 156 -0.16 19.63 3.59
C PHE A 156 -1.53 19.19 4.11
N PRO A 157 -2.66 19.76 3.65
CA PRO A 157 -3.99 19.32 4.10
C PRO A 157 -4.22 17.82 3.86
N GLY A 158 -4.49 17.06 4.94
CA GLY A 158 -4.93 15.66 4.90
C GLY A 158 -6.46 15.55 4.85
N SER A 159 -6.99 14.35 4.63
CA SER A 159 -8.41 14.13 4.29
C SER A 159 -9.28 13.61 5.45
N LEU A 160 -8.73 13.41 6.65
CA LEU A 160 -9.52 12.96 7.80
C LEU A 160 -10.67 13.93 8.10
N GLY A 161 -11.91 13.43 8.06
CA GLY A 161 -13.15 14.21 8.24
C GLY A 161 -13.63 14.96 6.99
N TYR A 162 -12.93 14.85 5.86
CA TYR A 162 -13.26 15.46 4.57
C TYR A 162 -13.37 14.42 3.44
N GLU A 163 -13.45 13.13 3.77
CA GLU A 163 -13.31 12.02 2.82
C GLU A 163 -14.30 12.12 1.66
N SER A 164 -15.58 12.38 1.94
CA SER A 164 -16.61 12.54 0.91
C SER A 164 -16.36 13.73 -0.02
N ILE A 165 -15.88 14.86 0.52
CA ILE A 165 -15.59 16.06 -0.27
C ILE A 165 -14.37 15.83 -1.16
N ASP A 166 -13.35 15.20 -0.61
CA ASP A 166 -12.09 14.95 -1.32
C ASP A 166 -12.27 13.85 -2.37
N ALA A 167 -12.96 12.75 -2.08
CA ALA A 167 -13.29 11.74 -3.06
C ALA A 167 -14.08 12.30 -4.25
N GLN A 168 -15.09 13.15 -3.99
CA GLN A 168 -15.83 13.86 -5.03
C GLN A 168 -14.92 14.78 -5.85
N THR A 169 -14.03 15.52 -5.18
CA THR A 169 -13.06 16.40 -5.84
C THR A 169 -12.10 15.62 -6.75
N PHE A 170 -11.57 14.50 -6.26
CA PHE A 170 -10.67 13.64 -7.03
C PHE A 170 -11.37 13.00 -8.24
N ALA A 171 -12.61 12.51 -8.07
CA ALA A 171 -13.39 11.97 -9.18
C ALA A 171 -13.69 13.03 -10.25
N GLU A 172 -14.08 14.25 -9.86
CA GLU A 172 -14.32 15.37 -10.78
C GLU A 172 -13.05 15.82 -11.53
N TRP A 173 -11.89 15.70 -10.90
CA TRP A 173 -10.60 15.98 -11.54
C TRP A 173 -10.11 14.85 -12.45
N GLY A 174 -10.77 13.69 -12.48
CA GLY A 174 -10.36 12.56 -13.30
C GLY A 174 -9.28 11.67 -12.66
N VAL A 175 -9.13 11.70 -11.33
CA VAL A 175 -8.17 10.82 -10.63
C VAL A 175 -8.59 9.35 -10.76
N ASP A 176 -7.61 8.46 -10.93
CA ASP A 176 -7.76 7.01 -11.11
C ASP A 176 -7.22 6.19 -9.94
N TYR A 177 -6.33 6.78 -9.14
CA TYR A 177 -5.65 6.12 -8.04
C TYR A 177 -5.48 7.06 -6.85
N LEU A 178 -5.71 6.57 -5.64
CA LEU A 178 -5.42 7.28 -4.39
C LEU A 178 -4.42 6.48 -3.55
N LYS A 179 -3.24 7.05 -3.30
CA LYS A 179 -2.37 6.66 -2.18
C LYS A 179 -2.85 7.41 -0.94
N TYR A 180 -3.12 6.69 0.15
CA TYR A 180 -3.73 7.27 1.36
C TYR A 180 -2.92 6.97 2.60
N ASP A 181 -2.21 7.98 3.08
CA ASP A 181 -1.17 7.87 4.10
C ASP A 181 -1.71 7.88 5.54
N ASN A 182 -0.82 7.90 6.53
CA ASN A 182 -1.16 7.68 7.93
C ASN A 182 -0.49 8.66 8.92
N CYS A 183 -0.03 9.82 8.47
CA CYS A 183 0.61 10.82 9.33
C CYS A 183 -0.41 11.71 10.06
N ASN A 184 0.04 12.42 11.10
CA ASN A 184 -0.74 13.46 11.81
C ASN A 184 -2.15 13.02 12.24
N VAL A 185 -2.27 11.78 12.73
CA VAL A 185 -3.51 11.26 13.30
C VAL A 185 -3.73 11.91 14.68
N PRO A 186 -4.84 12.65 14.89
CA PRO A 186 -5.10 13.31 16.17
C PRO A 186 -5.43 12.26 17.25
N GLY A 187 -5.13 12.57 18.52
CA GLY A 187 -5.18 11.59 19.60
C GLY A 187 -6.52 10.86 19.78
N ASN A 188 -7.66 11.50 19.49
CA ASN A 188 -8.99 10.88 19.54
C ASN A 188 -9.27 9.91 18.37
N TRP A 189 -8.38 9.85 17.39
CA TRP A 189 -8.41 8.97 16.22
C TRP A 189 -7.20 8.01 16.17
N SER A 190 -6.34 8.04 17.19
CA SER A 190 -5.20 7.12 17.30
C SER A 190 -5.65 5.78 17.88
N ASP A 191 -5.01 4.70 17.44
CA ASP A 191 -5.24 3.39 18.04
C ASP A 191 -4.59 3.28 19.42
N THR A 192 -5.27 2.59 20.33
CA THR A 192 -4.62 1.98 21.50
C THR A 192 -4.26 0.54 21.12
N TYR A 193 -3.01 0.13 21.34
CA TYR A 193 -2.63 -1.25 21.05
C TYR A 193 -3.35 -2.21 22.01
N ASN A 194 -4.12 -3.15 21.44
CA ASN A 194 -4.96 -4.10 22.17
C ASN A 194 -4.57 -5.57 21.92
N GLY A 195 -3.36 -5.82 21.43
CA GLY A 195 -2.89 -7.16 21.11
C GLY A 195 -3.24 -7.65 19.70
N PRO A 196 -2.71 -8.81 19.27
CA PRO A 196 -2.92 -9.34 17.93
C PRO A 196 -4.35 -9.84 17.69
N ASP A 197 -5.05 -10.32 18.72
CA ASP A 197 -6.41 -10.87 18.63
C ASP A 197 -7.50 -9.80 18.66
N PHE A 198 -7.13 -8.53 18.79
CA PHE A 198 -8.07 -7.42 18.71
C PHE A 198 -8.72 -7.35 17.33
N ASP A 199 -9.99 -6.93 17.27
CA ASP A 199 -10.68 -6.68 16.01
C ASP A 199 -10.15 -5.39 15.35
N TRP A 200 -9.00 -5.53 14.70
CA TRP A 200 -8.30 -4.42 14.05
C TRP A 200 -9.09 -3.80 12.89
N TYR A 201 -10.08 -4.49 12.31
CA TYR A 201 -11.00 -3.90 11.34
C TYR A 201 -11.87 -2.79 11.96
N ASN A 202 -12.12 -2.87 13.27
CA ASN A 202 -12.87 -1.88 14.05
C ASN A 202 -11.95 -1.02 14.94
N SER A 203 -10.63 -1.02 14.70
CA SER A 203 -9.72 -0.02 15.28
C SER A 203 -9.98 1.37 14.68
N ASN A 204 -9.46 2.43 15.32
CA ASN A 204 -9.53 3.76 14.74
C ASN A 204 -8.82 3.82 13.38
N SER A 205 -7.70 3.12 13.19
CA SER A 205 -7.09 2.98 11.86
C SER A 205 -8.04 2.32 10.86
N GLY A 206 -8.62 1.17 11.21
CA GLY A 206 -9.61 0.49 10.36
C GLY A 206 -10.78 1.42 9.98
N ILE A 207 -11.29 2.21 10.93
CA ILE A 207 -12.37 3.17 10.70
C ILE A 207 -11.94 4.28 9.73
N ARG A 208 -10.79 4.92 9.95
CA ARG A 208 -10.29 6.01 9.08
C ARG A 208 -10.16 5.56 7.62
N TYR A 209 -9.58 4.39 7.39
CA TYR A 209 -9.44 3.86 6.04
C TYR A 209 -10.79 3.47 5.40
N ARG A 210 -11.73 2.91 6.18
CA ARG A 210 -13.10 2.58 5.72
C ARG A 210 -13.92 3.81 5.34
N GLN A 211 -13.74 4.94 6.02
CA GLN A 211 -14.42 6.18 5.67
C GLN A 211 -14.06 6.60 4.25
N MET A 212 -12.78 6.56 3.89
CA MET A 212 -12.33 6.84 2.54
C MET A 212 -12.78 5.75 1.54
N THR A 213 -12.80 4.46 1.90
CA THR A 213 -13.41 3.42 1.03
C THR A 213 -14.86 3.75 0.68
N THR A 214 -15.64 4.16 1.68
CA THR A 214 -17.06 4.52 1.48
C THR A 214 -17.19 5.76 0.59
N ALA A 215 -16.33 6.76 0.79
CA ALA A 215 -16.30 7.96 -0.03
C ALA A 215 -15.91 7.67 -1.49
N LEU A 216 -14.91 6.83 -1.72
CA LEU A 216 -14.52 6.40 -3.07
C LEU A 216 -15.62 5.56 -3.75
N ALA A 217 -16.31 4.71 -3.00
CA ALA A 217 -17.41 3.91 -3.51
C ALA A 217 -18.61 4.77 -3.94
N SER A 218 -18.88 5.87 -3.23
CA SER A 218 -20.02 6.76 -3.55
C SER A 218 -19.81 7.55 -4.85
N VAL A 219 -18.57 7.72 -5.30
CA VAL A 219 -18.21 8.42 -6.54
C VAL A 219 -17.84 7.48 -7.68
N ALA A 220 -17.95 6.16 -7.50
CA ALA A 220 -17.52 5.17 -8.48
C ALA A 220 -18.28 5.25 -9.82
N SER A 221 -19.50 5.80 -9.82
CA SER A 221 -20.28 6.08 -11.05
C SER A 221 -19.75 7.27 -11.86
N ILE A 222 -19.02 8.18 -11.20
CA ILE A 222 -18.30 9.29 -11.84
C ILE A 222 -16.95 8.77 -12.30
N ARG A 223 -16.18 8.17 -11.37
CA ARG A 223 -14.88 7.57 -11.65
C ARG A 223 -14.52 6.52 -10.61
N PRO A 224 -14.29 5.25 -10.99
CA PRO A 224 -13.74 4.27 -10.07
C PRO A 224 -12.26 4.58 -9.79
N ILE A 225 -11.92 4.74 -8.51
CA ILE A 225 -10.56 5.08 -8.06
C ILE A 225 -9.96 3.87 -7.35
N GLN A 226 -8.80 3.40 -7.83
CA GLN A 226 -8.02 2.37 -7.15
C GLN A 226 -7.44 2.96 -5.85
N TYR A 227 -7.45 2.17 -4.79
CA TYR A 227 -7.19 2.66 -3.44
C TYR A 227 -6.05 1.89 -2.78
N GLY A 228 -4.91 2.56 -2.63
CA GLY A 228 -3.72 2.04 -1.96
C GLY A 228 -3.59 2.60 -0.55
N ILE A 229 -3.65 1.72 0.45
CA ILE A 229 -3.52 2.07 1.86
C ILE A 229 -2.04 2.22 2.21
N CYS A 230 -1.61 3.41 2.61
CA CYS A 230 -0.24 3.66 3.04
C CYS A 230 -0.21 3.81 4.56
N ASN A 231 -0.33 2.70 5.29
CA ASN A 231 -0.33 2.69 6.76
C ASN A 231 0.88 1.95 7.37
N TRP A 232 1.86 1.62 6.54
CA TRP A 232 3.16 1.03 6.91
C TRP A 232 3.09 -0.33 7.62
N GLY A 233 2.04 -1.10 7.40
CA GLY A 233 1.79 -2.37 8.07
C GLY A 233 1.27 -2.21 9.49
N ASN A 234 0.86 -1.00 9.89
CA ASN A 234 0.30 -0.76 11.22
C ASN A 234 -1.10 -1.36 11.34
N ALA A 235 -1.56 -1.44 12.59
CA ALA A 235 -2.91 -1.87 12.93
C ALA A 235 -3.30 -3.23 12.32
N ASN A 236 -2.34 -4.16 12.18
CA ASN A 236 -2.58 -5.51 11.68
C ASN A 236 -3.28 -5.52 10.31
N VAL A 237 -2.90 -4.61 9.41
CA VAL A 237 -3.63 -4.31 8.15
C VAL A 237 -3.91 -5.53 7.28
N TRP A 238 -3.03 -6.52 7.25
CA TRP A 238 -3.26 -7.78 6.51
C TRP A 238 -4.56 -8.51 6.90
N ALA A 239 -5.05 -8.35 8.14
CA ALA A 239 -6.30 -8.98 8.58
C ALA A 239 -7.56 -8.30 8.01
N TRP A 240 -7.45 -7.07 7.50
CA TRP A 240 -8.63 -6.28 7.11
C TRP A 240 -8.48 -5.47 5.82
N GLY A 241 -7.26 -5.26 5.33
CA GLY A 241 -6.93 -4.40 4.19
C GLY A 241 -7.68 -4.79 2.93
N SER A 242 -7.84 -6.09 2.67
CA SER A 242 -8.60 -6.63 1.52
C SER A 242 -10.08 -6.24 1.50
N ARG A 243 -10.65 -5.88 2.65
CA ARG A 243 -12.04 -5.42 2.77
C ARG A 243 -12.17 -3.92 2.52
N VAL A 244 -11.06 -3.19 2.49
CA VAL A 244 -11.01 -1.72 2.57
C VAL A 244 -10.32 -1.11 1.37
N GLY A 245 -9.19 -1.66 0.91
CA GLY A 245 -8.41 -1.18 -0.22
C GLY A 245 -8.01 -2.28 -1.20
N HIS A 246 -7.33 -1.90 -2.28
CA HIS A 246 -6.85 -2.82 -3.31
C HIS A 246 -5.40 -3.26 -3.06
N SER A 247 -4.64 -2.47 -2.30
CA SER A 247 -3.30 -2.80 -1.80
C SER A 247 -3.08 -2.08 -0.47
N TRP A 248 -2.11 -2.55 0.32
CA TRP A 248 -1.69 -1.88 1.55
C TRP A 248 -0.19 -2.03 1.80
N ARG A 249 0.46 -0.91 2.13
CA ARG A 249 1.86 -0.86 2.53
C ARG A 249 2.06 -1.74 3.76
N MET A 250 3.04 -2.64 3.70
CA MET A 250 3.33 -3.58 4.79
C MET A 250 4.55 -3.18 5.65
N SER A 251 5.21 -2.06 5.33
CA SER A 251 6.37 -1.54 6.07
C SER A 251 6.49 -0.02 6.03
N GLY A 252 7.47 0.50 6.78
CA GLY A 252 8.01 1.85 6.55
C GLY A 252 8.64 2.02 5.16
N ASP A 253 9.13 3.22 4.90
CA ASP A 253 9.45 3.67 3.54
C ASP A 253 10.68 2.99 2.92
N SER A 254 10.68 2.94 1.58
CA SER A 254 11.75 2.39 0.78
C SER A 254 13.05 3.16 0.91
N SER A 255 14.14 2.43 0.65
CA SER A 255 15.43 3.04 0.37
C SER A 255 16.18 2.23 -0.68
N ALA A 256 17.02 2.91 -1.46
CA ALA A 256 17.88 2.30 -2.47
C ALA A 256 19.07 1.55 -1.82
N SER A 257 18.77 0.53 -1.02
CA SER A 257 19.75 -0.30 -0.32
C SER A 257 19.38 -1.79 -0.36
N TRP A 258 20.40 -2.64 -0.46
CA TRP A 258 20.20 -4.09 -0.42
C TRP A 258 19.62 -4.58 0.91
N SER A 259 20.01 -3.94 2.02
CA SER A 259 19.47 -4.23 3.34
C SER A 259 17.96 -3.97 3.41
N TYR A 260 17.47 -2.87 2.79
CA TYR A 260 16.03 -2.64 2.68
C TYR A 260 15.36 -3.75 1.87
N ILE A 261 15.82 -4.01 0.65
CA ILE A 261 15.26 -5.01 -0.27
C ILE A 261 15.14 -6.38 0.41
N THR A 262 16.19 -6.85 1.07
CA THR A 262 16.16 -8.15 1.76
C THR A 262 15.27 -8.13 2.99
N SER A 263 15.31 -7.06 3.80
CA SER A 263 14.46 -6.93 4.98
C SER A 263 12.96 -6.91 4.65
N ILE A 264 12.60 -6.27 3.53
CA ILE A 264 11.19 -6.14 3.14
C ILE A 264 10.65 -7.44 2.55
N ILE A 265 11.45 -8.13 1.73
CA ILE A 265 11.12 -9.48 1.27
C ILE A 265 10.93 -10.40 2.46
N ALA A 266 11.81 -10.36 3.46
CA ALA A 266 11.72 -11.20 4.65
C ALA A 266 10.43 -10.92 5.45
N LYS A 267 10.09 -9.64 5.64
CA LYS A 267 8.85 -9.24 6.33
C LYS A 267 7.60 -9.66 5.56
N ASN A 268 7.62 -9.61 4.23
CA ASN A 268 6.45 -9.90 3.40
C ASN A 268 6.02 -11.37 3.46
N ILE A 269 6.97 -12.26 3.76
CA ILE A 269 6.72 -13.72 3.79
C ILE A 269 5.66 -14.10 4.82
N ASP A 270 5.57 -13.34 5.92
CA ASP A 270 4.59 -13.57 6.98
C ASP A 270 3.15 -13.29 6.52
N TYR A 271 2.96 -12.61 5.38
CA TYR A 271 1.67 -12.08 4.93
C TYR A 271 1.24 -12.49 3.50
N LEU A 272 1.97 -13.39 2.83
CA LEU A 272 1.77 -13.83 1.42
C LEU A 272 0.41 -14.46 1.05
N ASN A 273 -0.57 -14.46 1.96
CA ASN A 273 -1.95 -14.77 1.62
C ASN A 273 -2.70 -13.54 1.07
N TYR A 274 -2.05 -12.38 0.98
CA TYR A 274 -2.65 -11.14 0.52
C TYR A 274 -1.80 -10.39 -0.53
N VAL A 275 -2.33 -9.31 -1.09
CA VAL A 275 -1.62 -8.41 -2.02
C VAL A 275 -1.01 -7.27 -1.21
N ASP A 276 0.19 -7.52 -0.73
CA ASP A 276 0.95 -6.60 0.09
C ASP A 276 1.78 -5.64 -0.78
N ASP A 277 1.81 -4.36 -0.40
CA ASP A 277 2.62 -3.34 -1.04
C ASP A 277 3.97 -3.21 -0.32
N MET A 278 5.02 -3.69 -0.99
CA MET A 278 6.42 -3.64 -0.51
C MET A 278 7.06 -2.27 -0.77
N ASP A 279 6.26 -1.25 -1.09
CA ASP A 279 6.65 0.12 -1.41
C ASP A 279 7.25 0.32 -2.81
N MET A 280 7.48 1.58 -3.14
CA MET A 280 7.95 2.04 -4.45
C MET A 280 9.35 1.50 -4.81
N MET A 281 9.56 1.36 -6.11
CA MET A 281 10.79 0.83 -6.69
C MET A 281 11.94 1.85 -6.61
N GLU A 282 13.15 1.33 -6.43
CA GLU A 282 14.39 2.13 -6.30
C GLU A 282 15.36 1.91 -7.47
N ILE A 283 14.88 1.30 -8.56
CA ILE A 283 15.65 1.11 -9.79
C ILE A 283 15.93 2.49 -10.40
N GLY A 284 17.21 2.78 -10.63
CA GLY A 284 17.66 4.12 -11.06
C GLY A 284 18.07 5.04 -9.91
N ASN A 285 17.84 4.65 -8.66
CA ASN A 285 18.17 5.46 -7.48
C ASN A 285 19.35 4.88 -6.69
N GLY A 286 20.00 5.75 -5.91
CA GLY A 286 21.06 5.36 -4.97
C GLY A 286 22.19 4.57 -5.61
N ALA A 287 22.71 3.59 -4.87
CA ALA A 287 23.90 2.83 -5.23
C ALA A 287 23.63 1.33 -5.47
N LEU A 288 22.37 0.96 -5.76
CA LEU A 288 22.02 -0.44 -6.01
C LEU A 288 22.79 -0.97 -7.23
N THR A 289 23.43 -2.12 -7.09
CA THR A 289 24.07 -2.79 -8.24
C THR A 289 23.01 -3.25 -9.25
N ILE A 290 23.42 -3.57 -10.48
CA ILE A 290 22.48 -4.11 -11.48
C ILE A 290 21.87 -5.44 -11.00
N ASN A 291 22.62 -6.26 -10.27
CA ASN A 291 22.12 -7.53 -9.72
C ASN A 291 21.07 -7.28 -8.65
N GLU A 292 21.32 -6.33 -7.73
CA GLU A 292 20.35 -5.93 -6.71
C GLU A 292 19.09 -5.33 -7.35
N GLN A 293 19.22 -4.54 -8.43
CA GLN A 293 18.09 -4.00 -9.18
C GLN A 293 17.27 -5.11 -9.87
N ARG A 294 17.91 -6.16 -10.40
CA ARG A 294 17.22 -7.34 -10.94
C ARG A 294 16.45 -8.08 -9.85
N THR A 295 17.07 -8.30 -8.70
CA THR A 295 16.43 -8.97 -7.56
C THR A 295 15.28 -8.17 -6.99
N HIS A 296 15.46 -6.85 -6.85
CA HIS A 296 14.38 -5.92 -6.50
C HIS A 296 13.18 -6.12 -7.42
N PHE A 297 13.37 -5.99 -8.74
CA PHE A 297 12.29 -6.13 -9.72
C PHE A 297 11.61 -7.51 -9.68
N ALA A 298 12.40 -8.58 -9.74
CA ALA A 298 11.88 -9.93 -9.79
C ALA A 298 11.08 -10.27 -8.54
N MET A 299 11.54 -9.86 -7.35
CA MET A 299 10.85 -10.18 -6.11
C MET A 299 9.59 -9.34 -5.92
N TRP A 300 9.56 -8.09 -6.40
CA TRP A 300 8.31 -7.32 -6.43
C TRP A 300 7.27 -7.96 -7.36
N ALA A 301 7.69 -8.44 -8.52
CA ALA A 301 6.83 -9.17 -9.45
C ALA A 301 6.36 -10.52 -8.87
N ALA A 302 7.29 -11.32 -8.35
CA ALA A 302 7.03 -12.65 -7.80
C ALA A 302 6.10 -12.60 -6.58
N LEU A 303 6.26 -11.60 -5.72
CA LEU A 303 5.44 -11.43 -4.53
C LEU A 303 4.19 -10.55 -4.79
N LYS A 304 3.95 -10.19 -6.07
CA LYS A 304 2.77 -9.42 -6.53
C LYS A 304 2.54 -8.11 -5.79
N SER A 305 3.62 -7.44 -5.40
CA SER A 305 3.55 -6.05 -4.97
C SER A 305 3.12 -5.16 -6.15
N PRO A 306 2.41 -4.04 -5.91
CA PRO A 306 2.41 -2.94 -6.86
C PRO A 306 3.84 -2.59 -7.27
N ILE A 307 4.03 -2.31 -8.56
CA ILE A 307 5.32 -1.92 -9.13
C ILE A 307 5.18 -0.47 -9.56
N LEU A 308 5.50 0.43 -8.64
CA LEU A 308 5.50 1.87 -8.85
C LEU A 308 6.94 2.36 -8.96
N LEU A 309 7.37 2.70 -10.17
CA LEU A 309 8.68 3.27 -10.46
C LEU A 309 8.87 4.59 -9.69
N GLY A 310 10.01 4.74 -9.03
CA GLY A 310 10.28 5.88 -8.15
C GLY A 310 11.48 6.72 -8.59
N THR A 311 11.79 6.79 -9.89
CA THR A 311 13.00 7.47 -10.38
C THR A 311 12.68 8.52 -11.45
N ASP A 312 13.61 9.43 -11.70
CA ASP A 312 13.56 10.30 -12.88
C ASP A 312 13.80 9.45 -14.14
N LEU A 313 12.70 9.14 -14.86
CA LEU A 313 12.72 8.21 -15.99
C LEU A 313 13.68 8.63 -17.12
N SER A 314 14.02 9.92 -17.22
CA SER A 314 14.99 10.41 -18.21
C SER A 314 16.43 9.93 -17.95
N LYS A 315 16.71 9.46 -16.74
CA LYS A 315 18.03 8.98 -16.32
C LYS A 315 18.20 7.47 -16.44
N LEU A 316 17.14 6.74 -16.80
CA LEU A 316 17.20 5.30 -16.97
C LEU A 316 18.03 4.93 -18.20
N ASN A 317 18.97 4.00 -18.03
CA ASN A 317 19.74 3.45 -19.14
C ASN A 317 19.07 2.19 -19.73
N ALA A 318 19.61 1.69 -20.86
CA ALA A 318 19.07 0.53 -21.56
C ALA A 318 19.01 -0.74 -20.69
N THR A 319 20.01 -0.95 -19.82
CA THR A 319 20.04 -2.11 -18.90
C THR A 319 18.88 -2.05 -17.91
N GLN A 320 18.63 -0.89 -17.32
CA GLN A 320 17.53 -0.70 -16.38
C GLN A 320 16.18 -0.83 -17.07
N LEU A 321 16.04 -0.26 -18.28
CA LEU A 321 14.83 -0.42 -19.09
C LEU A 321 14.57 -1.88 -19.46
N ALA A 322 15.60 -2.69 -19.69
CA ALA A 322 15.43 -4.12 -19.94
C ALA A 322 14.92 -4.86 -18.70
N ILE A 323 15.36 -4.48 -17.49
CA ILE A 323 14.82 -5.01 -16.23
C ILE A 323 13.34 -4.67 -16.11
N LEU A 324 13.01 -3.38 -16.23
CA LEU A 324 11.64 -2.87 -16.07
C LEU A 324 10.68 -3.41 -17.12
N LYS A 325 11.16 -3.73 -18.33
CA LYS A 325 10.31 -4.26 -19.41
C LYS A 325 10.37 -5.78 -19.54
N ASN A 326 10.83 -6.51 -18.52
CA ASN A 326 10.83 -7.96 -18.57
C ASN A 326 9.38 -8.48 -18.66
N ALA A 327 8.99 -8.92 -19.86
CA ALA A 327 7.62 -9.30 -20.17
C ALA A 327 7.12 -10.50 -19.37
N GLU A 328 8.01 -11.41 -18.96
CA GLU A 328 7.64 -12.64 -18.29
C GLU A 328 7.39 -12.43 -16.80
N LEU A 329 8.26 -11.64 -16.15
CA LEU A 329 8.06 -11.21 -14.77
C LEU A 329 6.78 -10.37 -14.65
N LEU A 330 6.57 -9.44 -15.60
CA LEU A 330 5.34 -8.64 -15.67
C LEU A 330 4.11 -9.51 -15.90
N ALA A 331 4.17 -10.50 -16.80
CA ALA A 331 3.06 -11.42 -17.04
C ALA A 331 2.71 -12.26 -15.81
N PHE A 332 3.70 -12.66 -15.00
CA PHE A 332 3.45 -13.33 -13.72
C PHE A 332 2.76 -12.40 -12.71
N SER A 333 3.28 -11.18 -12.56
CA SER A 333 2.74 -10.16 -11.64
C SER A 333 1.30 -9.77 -12.01
N GLN A 334 1.03 -9.62 -13.31
CA GLN A 334 -0.24 -9.14 -13.87
C GLN A 334 -1.18 -10.28 -14.31
N ASP A 335 -1.00 -11.49 -13.78
CA ASP A 335 -1.90 -12.61 -14.10
C ASP A 335 -3.33 -12.34 -13.57
N THR A 336 -4.28 -12.25 -14.50
CA THR A 336 -5.68 -11.92 -14.19
C THR A 336 -6.53 -13.11 -13.73
N THR A 337 -5.96 -14.31 -13.72
CA THR A 337 -6.61 -15.57 -13.34
C THR A 337 -6.04 -16.12 -12.04
N VAL A 338 -4.71 -16.11 -11.90
CA VAL A 338 -4.01 -16.56 -10.70
C VAL A 338 -3.53 -15.34 -9.94
N GLY A 339 -4.23 -14.96 -8.87
CA GLY A 339 -3.88 -13.78 -8.06
C GLY A 339 -2.86 -14.05 -6.94
N THR A 340 -2.57 -15.31 -6.61
CA THR A 340 -1.66 -15.65 -5.51
C THR A 340 -0.21 -15.34 -5.85
N PRO A 341 0.60 -14.81 -4.91
CA PRO A 341 2.03 -14.59 -5.12
C PRO A 341 2.81 -15.92 -5.13
N ALA A 342 4.08 -15.85 -5.53
CA ALA A 342 5.04 -16.89 -5.26
C ALA A 342 5.27 -17.03 -3.75
N LYS A 343 5.53 -18.26 -3.28
CA LYS A 343 5.77 -18.56 -1.86
C LYS A 343 7.09 -19.28 -1.69
N PRO A 344 7.79 -19.10 -0.56
CA PRO A 344 8.98 -19.88 -0.28
C PRO A 344 8.61 -21.36 -0.19
N TYR A 345 9.38 -22.22 -0.86
CA TYR A 345 9.15 -23.68 -0.83
C TYR A 345 10.31 -24.45 -0.19
N LYS A 346 11.44 -23.77 0.06
CA LYS A 346 12.60 -24.34 0.73
C LYS A 346 12.94 -23.53 1.96
N THR A 347 13.14 -24.21 3.08
CA THR A 347 13.73 -23.60 4.27
C THR A 347 15.25 -23.54 4.07
N GLY A 348 15.80 -22.34 4.18
CA GLY A 348 17.24 -22.10 4.12
C GLY A 348 17.76 -21.53 5.44
N THR A 349 19.07 -21.31 5.53
CA THR A 349 19.71 -20.60 6.64
C THR A 349 19.76 -19.09 6.43
N THR A 350 19.23 -18.59 5.32
CA THR A 350 19.22 -17.18 4.95
C THR A 350 17.90 -16.52 5.33
N THR A 351 17.96 -15.22 5.60
CA THR A 351 16.81 -14.35 5.75
C THR A 351 16.98 -13.18 4.78
N PRO A 352 16.12 -13.04 3.75
CA PRO A 352 14.98 -13.90 3.43
C PRO A 352 15.38 -15.31 2.95
N PRO A 353 14.44 -16.28 2.92
CA PRO A 353 14.55 -17.50 2.14
C PRO A 353 14.93 -17.20 0.68
N GLU A 354 15.64 -18.13 0.04
CA GLU A 354 16.19 -17.89 -1.30
C GLU A 354 15.37 -18.50 -2.45
N TYR A 355 14.44 -19.41 -2.15
CA TYR A 355 13.75 -20.23 -3.16
C TYR A 355 12.24 -20.07 -3.07
N TYR A 356 11.65 -19.52 -4.14
CA TYR A 356 10.22 -19.24 -4.24
C TYR A 356 9.61 -19.92 -5.47
N ALA A 357 8.35 -20.32 -5.35
CA ALA A 357 7.60 -20.87 -6.46
C ALA A 357 6.17 -20.34 -6.47
N GLY A 358 5.64 -20.08 -7.66
CA GLY A 358 4.29 -19.58 -7.85
C GLY A 358 3.67 -20.09 -9.14
N LYS A 359 2.34 -20.00 -9.25
CA LYS A 359 1.62 -20.39 -10.47
C LYS A 359 1.10 -19.16 -11.21
N SER A 360 1.01 -19.32 -12.52
CA SER A 360 0.32 -18.43 -13.45
C SER A 360 -0.42 -19.29 -14.48
N VAL A 361 -1.19 -18.68 -15.36
CA VAL A 361 -1.76 -19.32 -16.56
C VAL A 361 -0.70 -19.87 -17.51
N LYS A 362 0.56 -19.43 -17.39
CA LYS A 362 1.70 -19.94 -18.16
C LYS A 362 2.40 -21.13 -17.52
N GLY A 363 2.03 -21.50 -16.29
CA GLY A 363 2.61 -22.65 -15.57
C GLY A 363 3.20 -22.27 -14.22
N THR A 364 4.08 -23.14 -13.71
CA THR A 364 4.82 -22.92 -12.46
C THR A 364 6.09 -22.14 -12.75
N HIS A 365 6.30 -21.07 -12.00
CA HIS A 365 7.48 -20.22 -12.02
C HIS A 365 8.30 -20.47 -10.77
N VAL A 366 9.62 -20.45 -10.92
CA VAL A 366 10.57 -20.59 -9.82
C VAL A 366 11.46 -19.36 -9.82
N PHE A 367 11.60 -18.72 -8.66
CA PHE A 367 12.47 -17.57 -8.45
C PHE A 367 13.52 -17.98 -7.42
N VAL A 368 14.79 -17.83 -7.78
CA VAL A 368 15.90 -18.12 -6.87
C VAL A 368 16.76 -16.89 -6.73
N MET A 369 17.03 -16.47 -5.50
CA MET A 369 17.93 -15.33 -5.23
C MET A 369 19.19 -15.79 -4.48
N ASN A 370 20.29 -15.06 -4.68
CA ASN A 370 21.46 -15.14 -3.84
C ASN A 370 21.43 -13.98 -2.85
N VAL A 371 21.16 -14.23 -1.57
CA VAL A 371 21.14 -13.15 -0.56
C VAL A 371 22.55 -12.65 -0.24
N GLY A 372 23.57 -13.49 -0.46
CA GLY A 372 24.95 -13.25 -0.07
C GLY A 372 25.73 -12.34 -1.02
N SER A 373 26.76 -11.70 -0.48
CA SER A 373 27.67 -10.77 -1.17
C SER A 373 28.76 -11.47 -1.99
N THR A 374 28.72 -12.79 -2.10
CA THR A 374 29.66 -13.59 -2.89
C THR A 374 28.90 -14.49 -3.86
N PRO A 375 29.49 -14.81 -5.02
CA PRO A 375 28.89 -15.79 -5.93
C PRO A 375 28.60 -17.12 -5.24
N ALA A 376 27.47 -17.73 -5.59
CA ALA A 376 27.02 -18.99 -5.02
C ALA A 376 26.34 -19.85 -6.08
N SER A 377 26.70 -21.14 -6.13
CA SER A 377 25.97 -22.11 -6.94
C SER A 377 24.69 -22.52 -6.21
N LYS A 378 23.54 -22.43 -6.88
CA LYS A 378 22.25 -22.82 -6.32
C LYS A 378 21.64 -23.93 -7.17
N VAL A 379 20.89 -24.81 -6.52
CA VAL A 379 20.27 -25.98 -7.16
C VAL A 379 18.77 -25.95 -6.96
N VAL A 380 18.03 -25.98 -8.06
CA VAL A 380 16.57 -26.16 -8.09
C VAL A 380 16.28 -27.62 -8.40
N THR A 381 15.95 -28.40 -7.38
CA THR A 381 15.49 -29.79 -7.55
C THR A 381 13.99 -29.79 -7.79
N PHE A 382 13.50 -30.32 -8.92
CA PHE A 382 12.10 -30.15 -9.31
C PHE A 382 11.13 -30.87 -8.38
N ALA A 383 11.57 -31.98 -7.77
CA ALA A 383 10.79 -32.69 -6.76
C ALA A 383 10.55 -31.87 -5.47
N GLU A 384 11.35 -30.83 -5.21
CA GLU A 384 11.17 -29.92 -4.07
C GLU A 384 10.21 -28.76 -4.40
N VAL A 385 9.96 -28.47 -5.68
CA VAL A 385 9.19 -27.30 -6.11
C VAL A 385 7.70 -27.55 -5.91
N THR A 386 7.11 -26.86 -4.94
CA THR A 386 5.67 -26.95 -4.65
C THR A 386 4.83 -26.64 -5.89
N GLY A 387 3.97 -27.58 -6.27
CA GLY A 387 3.02 -27.39 -7.37
C GLY A 387 3.59 -27.63 -8.76
N LEU A 388 4.85 -28.05 -8.90
CA LEU A 388 5.41 -28.56 -10.14
C LEU A 388 5.01 -30.02 -10.32
N ALA A 389 4.34 -30.35 -11.43
CA ALA A 389 3.74 -31.68 -11.64
C ALA A 389 4.66 -32.68 -12.35
N CYS A 390 5.88 -32.28 -12.68
CA CYS A 390 6.83 -33.08 -13.45
C CYS A 390 8.10 -33.35 -12.67
N THR A 391 8.64 -34.54 -12.88
CA THR A 391 9.98 -34.93 -12.42
C THR A 391 11.06 -34.62 -13.45
N SER A 392 10.65 -34.30 -14.69
CA SER A 392 11.48 -33.75 -15.74
C SER A 392 10.67 -32.81 -16.63
N CYS A 393 11.10 -31.56 -16.75
CA CYS A 393 10.39 -30.52 -17.52
C CYS A 393 11.36 -29.68 -18.34
N LYS A 394 10.85 -29.11 -19.44
CA LYS A 394 11.54 -28.01 -20.12
C LYS A 394 11.52 -26.79 -19.21
N VAL A 395 12.67 -26.15 -19.14
CA VAL A 395 12.88 -24.93 -18.37
C VAL A 395 12.93 -23.77 -19.33
N HIS A 396 12.51 -22.61 -18.85
CA HIS A 396 12.57 -21.38 -19.61
C HIS A 396 13.09 -20.28 -18.68
N ASP A 397 14.19 -19.63 -19.08
CA ASP A 397 14.80 -18.53 -18.33
C ASP A 397 14.06 -17.22 -18.66
N MET A 398 13.38 -16.65 -17.66
CA MET A 398 12.59 -15.42 -17.80
C MET A 398 13.43 -14.18 -18.11
N TRP A 399 14.74 -14.20 -17.88
CA TRP A 399 15.63 -13.07 -18.20
C TRP A 399 16.13 -13.10 -19.63
N THR A 400 16.43 -14.29 -20.15
CA THR A 400 17.03 -14.43 -21.48
C THR A 400 16.05 -14.91 -22.55
N GLY A 401 14.87 -15.39 -22.14
CA GLY A 401 13.88 -16.02 -23.01
C GLY A 401 14.34 -17.35 -23.60
N LYS A 402 15.43 -17.92 -23.09
CA LYS A 402 16.00 -19.17 -23.61
C LYS A 402 15.34 -20.35 -22.91
N GLY A 403 14.82 -21.27 -23.72
CA GLY A 403 14.38 -22.58 -23.25
C GLY A 403 15.56 -23.55 -23.15
N GLU A 404 15.51 -24.45 -22.17
CA GLU A 404 16.43 -25.56 -22.01
C GLU A 404 15.76 -26.91 -22.34
N SER A 405 16.57 -27.97 -22.34
CA SER A 405 16.11 -29.35 -22.47
C SER A 405 15.28 -29.80 -21.27
N CYS A 406 14.81 -31.05 -21.25
CA CYS A 406 14.12 -31.57 -20.08
C CYS A 406 15.13 -31.82 -18.95
N HIS A 407 14.94 -31.16 -17.81
CA HIS A 407 15.80 -31.27 -16.62
C HIS A 407 15.03 -31.85 -15.44
N ALA A 408 15.69 -32.64 -14.59
CA ALA A 408 15.16 -33.02 -13.27
C ALA A 408 15.58 -32.04 -12.16
N TYR A 409 16.64 -31.28 -12.43
CA TYR A 409 17.15 -30.20 -11.60
C TYR A 409 17.86 -29.16 -12.48
N ILE A 410 17.91 -27.92 -12.02
CA ILE A 410 18.74 -26.86 -12.62
C ILE A 410 19.83 -26.50 -11.62
N THR A 411 21.06 -26.38 -12.10
CA THR A 411 22.15 -25.76 -11.35
C THR A 411 22.53 -24.48 -12.07
N SER A 412 22.55 -23.37 -11.36
CA SER A 412 23.01 -22.09 -11.90
C SER A 412 23.95 -21.43 -10.91
N ASP A 413 24.97 -20.76 -11.45
CA ASP A 413 25.87 -19.93 -10.68
C ASP A 413 25.27 -18.53 -10.58
N PHE A 414 25.01 -18.10 -9.35
CA PHE A 414 24.48 -16.78 -9.07
C PHE A 414 25.64 -15.87 -8.72
N VAL A 415 25.67 -14.71 -9.38
CA VAL A 415 26.47 -13.57 -8.93
C VAL A 415 25.99 -13.07 -7.57
N ASP A 416 26.79 -12.22 -6.93
CA ASP A 416 26.39 -11.55 -5.70
C ASP A 416 25.05 -10.82 -5.88
N HIS A 417 24.15 -11.01 -4.91
CA HIS A 417 22.82 -10.40 -4.88
C HIS A 417 21.92 -10.68 -6.11
N GLY A 418 22.27 -11.67 -6.94
CA GLY A 418 21.57 -11.98 -8.19
C GLY A 418 20.29 -12.79 -7.99
N VAL A 419 19.43 -12.80 -9.02
CA VAL A 419 18.20 -13.59 -9.12
C VAL A 419 18.12 -14.30 -10.47
N LEU A 420 17.54 -15.50 -10.47
CA LEU A 420 17.17 -16.29 -11.63
C LEU A 420 15.65 -16.35 -11.71
#